data_AF-A0A358L7X6-F1
#
_entry.id   AF-A0A358L7X6-F1
#
_cell.length_a   1.000
_cell.length_b   1.000
_cell.length_c   1.000
_cell.angle_alpha   90.00
_cell.angle_beta   90.00
_cell.angle_gamma   90.00
#
_symmetry.space_group_name_H-M   'P 1'
#
loop_
_entity.id
_entity.type
_entity.pdbx_description
1 polymer ?
#
loop_
_entity_poly.entity_id
_entity_poly.type
_entity_poly.pdbx_seq_one_letter_code
_entity_poly.pdbx_strand_id
1 'polypeptide(L)' 'MAELLLGVNIDHVATVRNARGTHYPDPVQAAFVSEQAGADGITVHLREDR' A
#
# COMPACT_ATOMS: atom_id res chain seq x y z
N MET A 1 -7.80 -20.79 18.90
CA MET A 1 -6.66 -19.92 18.53
C MET A 1 -7.24 -18.63 17.98
N ALA A 2 -6.64 -17.48 18.29
CA ALA A 2 -6.99 -16.25 17.60
C ALA A 2 -6.52 -16.34 16.14
N GLU A 3 -7.30 -15.77 15.23
CA GLU A 3 -6.98 -15.71 13.80
C GLU A 3 -5.78 -14.78 13.57
N LEU A 4 -4.85 -15.17 12.69
CA LEU A 4 -3.70 -14.36 12.31
C LEU A 4 -4.09 -13.48 11.12
N LEU A 5 -3.90 -12.17 11.23
CA LEU A 5 -4.25 -11.20 10.19
C LEU A 5 -3.01 -10.70 9.44
N LEU A 6 -3.16 -10.42 8.15
CA LEU A 6 -2.14 -9.86 7.27
C LEU A 6 -2.46 -8.39 6.93
N GLY A 7 -1.60 -7.48 7.38
CA GLY A 7 -1.57 -6.10 6.89
C GLY A 7 -0.56 -5.92 5.77
N VAL A 8 -0.96 -5.34 4.63
CA VAL A 8 -0.05 -5.06 3.51
C VAL A 8 0.38 -3.59 3.52
N ASN A 9 1.69 -3.35 3.62
CA ASN A 9 2.24 -1.99 3.49
C ASN A 9 2.42 -1.61 2.01
N ILE A 10 1.89 -0.45 1.62
CA ILE A 10 1.89 0.04 0.23
C ILE A 10 2.84 1.23 -0.02
N ASP A 11 3.66 1.63 0.95
CA ASP A 11 4.53 2.82 0.88
C ASP A 11 5.52 2.75 -0.30
N HIS A 12 5.96 1.53 -0.66
CA HIS A 12 6.90 1.34 -1.76
C HIS A 12 6.25 1.41 -3.16
N VAL A 13 4.93 1.27 -3.27
CA VAL A 13 4.22 1.62 -4.52
C VAL A 13 4.35 3.11 -4.77
N ALA A 14 4.16 3.93 -3.72
CA ALA A 14 4.34 5.37 -3.79
C ALA A 14 5.82 5.74 -4.06
N THR A 15 6.77 4.96 -3.54
CA THR A 15 8.20 5.15 -3.81
C THR A 15 8.51 5.06 -5.31
N VAL A 16 8.02 4.01 -5.99
CA VAL A 16 8.21 3.82 -7.44
C VAL A 16 7.54 4.95 -8.23
N ARG A 17 6.30 5.30 -7.88
CA ARG A 17 5.57 6.42 -8.50
C ARG A 17 6.35 7.74 -8.40
N ASN A 18 6.77 8.08 -7.18
CA ASN A 18 7.45 9.34 -6.88
C ASN A 18 8.82 9.43 -7.55
N ALA A 19 9.51 8.32 -7.78
CA ALA A 19 10.77 8.30 -8.52
C ALA A 19 10.65 8.85 -9.96
N ARG A 20 9.45 8.77 -10.55
CA ARG A 20 9.18 9.30 -11.89
C ARG A 20 8.29 10.54 -11.92
N GLY A 21 7.67 10.90 -10.79
CA GLY A 21 6.73 12.04 -10.70
C GLY A 21 5.47 11.85 -11.55
N THR A 22 5.04 10.62 -11.76
CA THR A 22 3.84 10.29 -12.55
C THR A 22 2.69 9.88 -11.62
N HIS A 23 1.52 9.57 -12.20
CA HIS A 23 0.37 9.05 -11.45
C HIS A 23 0.40 7.53 -11.25
N TYR A 24 1.37 6.82 -11.82
CA TYR A 24 1.45 5.36 -11.74
C TYR A 24 2.83 4.87 -11.26
N PRO A 25 2.89 3.69 -10.60
CA PRO A 25 1.74 2.92 -10.10
C PRO A 25 0.98 3.69 -9.00
N ASP A 26 -0.34 3.49 -8.93
CA ASP A 26 -1.19 4.15 -7.93
C ASP A 26 -1.27 3.31 -6.63
N PRO A 27 -0.83 3.84 -5.47
CA PRO A 27 -0.98 3.16 -4.19
C PRO A 27 -2.43 2.83 -3.82
N VAL A 28 -3.40 3.64 -4.26
CA VAL A 28 -4.83 3.37 -4.00
C VAL A 28 -5.27 2.12 -4.76
N GLN A 29 -4.86 1.99 -6.02
CA GLN A 29 -5.10 0.77 -6.79
C GLN A 29 -4.43 -0.45 -6.13
N ALA A 30 -3.21 -0.28 -5.62
CA ALA A 30 -2.51 -1.36 -4.92
C ALA A 30 -3.24 -1.81 -3.65
N ALA A 31 -3.79 -0.87 -2.86
CA ALA A 31 -4.62 -1.18 -1.70
C ALA A 31 -5.80 -2.11 -2.06
N PHE A 32 -6.59 -1.71 -3.07
CA PHE A 32 -7.74 -2.52 -3.52
C PHE A 32 -7.33 -3.90 -4.02
N VAL A 33 -6.21 -4.01 -4.73
CA VAL A 33 -5.70 -5.32 -5.20
C VAL A 33 -5.26 -6.17 -4.03
N SER A 34 -4.59 -5.59 -3.03
CA SER A 34 -4.15 -6.32 -1.83
C SER A 34 -5.32 -6.84 -1.00
N GLU A 35 -6.37 -6.04 -0.77
CA GLU A 35 -7.59 -6.48 -0.07
C GLU A 35 -8.28 -7.63 -0.83
N GLN A 36 -8.45 -7.50 -2.15
CA GLN A 36 -9.04 -8.56 -2.99
C GLN A 36 -8.18 -9.84 -3.03
N ALA A 37 -6.89 -9.74 -2.76
CA ALA A 37 -5.95 -10.85 -2.71
C ALA A 37 -5.85 -11.52 -1.31
N GLY A 38 -6.62 -11.06 -0.33
CA GLY A 38 -6.69 -11.64 1.01
C GLY A 38 -5.90 -10.90 2.09
N ALA A 39 -5.56 -9.63 1.87
CA ALA A 39 -5.11 -8.78 2.97
C ALA A 39 -6.30 -8.42 3.87
N ASP A 40 -6.10 -8.48 5.19
CA ASP A 40 -7.09 -8.10 6.19
C ASP A 40 -7.08 -6.58 6.47
N GLY A 41 -6.02 -5.90 6.03
CA GLY A 41 -5.91 -4.46 6.12
C GLY A 41 -4.73 -3.90 5.33
N ILE A 42 -4.74 -2.58 5.17
CA ILE A 42 -3.70 -1.84 4.46
C ILE A 42 -2.96 -0.94 5.44
N THR A 43 -1.63 -0.98 5.37
CA THR A 43 -0.74 -0.14 6.16
C THR A 43 -0.14 0.93 5.26
N VAL A 44 -0.21 2.18 5.72
CA VAL A 44 0.41 3.32 5.05
C VAL A 44 1.10 4.20 6.10
N HIS A 45 2.25 4.75 5.74
CA HIS A 45 2.98 5.71 6.57
C HIS A 45 3.09 7.05 5.84
N LEU A 46 2.26 8.02 6.24
CA LEU A 46 2.43 9.40 5.81
C LEU A 46 3.63 10.00 6.55
N ARG A 47 4.70 10.27 5.81
CA ARG A 47 5.94 10.86 6.34
C ARG A 47 5.83 12.38 6.39
N GLU A 48 6.49 13.00 7.36
CA GLU A 48 6.54 14.47 7.51
C GLU A 48 7.27 15.18 6.35
N ASP A 49 8.20 14.49 5.69
CA ASP A 49 8.97 15.02 4.55
C ASP A 49 8.24 14.94 3.22
N ARG A 50 6.92 14.72 3.24
CA ARG A 50 6.05 14.57 2.07
C ARG A 50 4.82 15.45 2.13
#